data_AF-A0A3E0PUB3-F1
#
_entry.id   AF-A0A3E0PUB3-F1
#
_cell.length_a   1.000
_cell.length_b   1.000
_cell.length_c   1.000
_cell.angle_alpha   90.00
_cell.angle_beta   90.00
_cell.angle_gamma   90.00
#
_symmetry.space_group_name_H-M   'P 1'
#
loop_
_entity.id
_entity.type
_entity.pdbx_description
1 polymer ?
#
loop_
_entity_poly.entity_id
_entity_poly.type
_entity_poly.pdbx_seq_one_letter_code
_entity_poly.pdbx_strand_id
1 'polypeptide(L)'
;MGQQPNIELEESDLPRKTPEPAPARRWRPTKAGLITSPEQKPVGGAFGHIGPDHGWAQRVVDAVELPDPDPDLRDVVVGLTQARAASFGRAPVREDVEVALILCGYGDNPPPDRIERRALWLAAAPHDKRPGQTAVQDVNPEYLRMKPAELRYALKNG
;
A
#
# COMPACT_ATOMS: atom_id res chain seq x y z
N MET A 1 -43.34 -10.25 -43.90
CA MET A 1 -41.99 -9.97 -43.38
C MET A 1 -42.17 -9.13 -42.13
N GLY A 2 -41.83 -9.63 -40.95
CA GLY A 2 -41.98 -8.88 -39.70
C GLY A 2 -40.82 -7.90 -39.52
N GLN A 3 -41.12 -6.61 -39.36
CA GLN A 3 -40.13 -5.64 -38.89
C GLN A 3 -39.69 -6.02 -37.48
N GLN A 4 -38.38 -6.02 -37.22
CA GLN A 4 -37.89 -6.04 -35.85
C GLN A 4 -38.29 -4.73 -35.16
N PRO A 5 -38.77 -4.77 -33.91
CA PRO A 5 -39.08 -3.55 -33.17
C PRO A 5 -37.78 -2.78 -32.93
N ASN A 6 -37.80 -1.49 -33.23
CA ASN A 6 -36.69 -0.59 -32.97
C ASN A 6 -36.65 -0.33 -31.45
N ILE A 7 -35.71 -0.93 -30.74
CA ILE A 7 -35.54 -0.72 -29.29
C ILE A 7 -34.72 0.55 -29.10
N GLU A 8 -35.25 1.50 -28.35
CA GLU A 8 -34.51 2.70 -27.94
C GLU A 8 -33.47 2.30 -26.89
N LEU A 9 -32.20 2.57 -27.17
CA LEU A 9 -31.08 2.27 -26.27
C LEU A 9 -30.87 3.45 -25.32
N GLU A 10 -30.85 3.17 -24.02
CA GLU A 10 -30.52 4.16 -23.00
C GLU A 10 -29.01 4.17 -22.73
N GLU A 11 -28.50 5.23 -22.07
CA GLU A 11 -27.07 5.35 -21.75
C GLU A 11 -26.54 4.17 -20.92
N SER A 12 -27.41 3.54 -20.12
CA SER A 12 -27.10 2.32 -19.36
C SER A 12 -26.93 1.06 -20.19
N ASP A 13 -27.49 1.04 -21.41
CA ASP A 13 -27.39 -0.08 -22.36
C ASP A 13 -26.10 0.00 -23.18
N LEU A 14 -25.41 1.14 -23.12
CA LEU A 14 -24.12 1.30 -23.77
C LEU A 14 -23.04 0.56 -22.96
N PRO A 15 -22.13 -0.18 -23.64
CA PRO A 15 -21.00 -0.80 -22.96
C PRO A 15 -20.18 0.26 -22.25
N ARG A 16 -19.92 0.04 -20.95
CA ARG A 16 -19.05 0.93 -20.15
C ARG A 16 -17.71 1.08 -20.85
N LYS A 17 -17.26 2.32 -21.03
CA LYS A 17 -15.92 2.62 -21.54
C LYS A 17 -14.88 2.01 -20.60
N THR A 18 -14.41 0.82 -20.95
CA THR A 18 -13.30 0.18 -20.26
C THR A 18 -12.02 0.81 -20.80
N PRO A 19 -11.07 1.22 -19.95
CA PRO A 19 -9.77 1.68 -20.43
C PRO A 19 -9.19 0.63 -21.37
N GLU A 20 -8.82 1.03 -22.59
CA GLU A 20 -8.12 0.13 -23.49
C GLU A 20 -6.80 -0.31 -22.83
N PRO A 21 -6.45 -1.61 -22.89
CA PRO A 21 -5.17 -2.04 -22.36
C PRO A 21 -4.05 -1.29 -23.11
N ALA A 22 -3.01 -0.91 -22.37
CA ALA A 22 -1.83 -0.33 -22.99
C ALA A 22 -1.32 -1.21 -24.14
N PRO A 23 -0.74 -0.63 -25.21
CA PRO A 23 -0.26 -1.38 -26.35
C PRO A 23 0.65 -2.52 -25.91
N ALA A 24 0.42 -3.70 -26.49
CA ALA A 24 1.15 -4.90 -26.13
C ALA A 24 2.66 -4.67 -26.32
N ARG A 25 3.45 -5.01 -25.29
CA ARG A 25 4.91 -4.99 -25.39
C ARG A 25 5.35 -5.96 -26.50
N ARG A 26 6.44 -5.61 -27.20
CA ARG A 26 7.06 -6.49 -28.21
C ARG A 26 7.32 -7.88 -27.62
N TRP A 27 6.82 -8.91 -28.28
CA TRP A 27 7.01 -10.30 -27.86
C TRP A 27 8.50 -10.64 -27.74
N ARG A 28 8.87 -11.35 -26.68
CA ARG A 28 10.21 -11.89 -26.44
C ARG A 28 10.09 -13.35 -25.99
N PRO A 29 11.05 -14.22 -26.35
CA PRO A 29 11.09 -15.61 -25.90
C PRO A 29 11.56 -15.68 -24.44
N THR A 30 10.74 -15.19 -23.52
CA THR A 30 10.96 -15.20 -22.08
C THR A 30 9.90 -16.06 -21.40
N LYS A 31 10.23 -16.68 -20.26
CA LYS A 31 9.23 -17.38 -19.45
C LYS A 31 8.18 -16.38 -18.97
N ALA A 32 6.91 -16.58 -19.35
CA ALA A 32 5.82 -15.70 -18.94
C ALA A 32 5.74 -15.62 -17.40
N GLY A 33 5.63 -14.41 -16.86
CA GLY A 33 5.57 -14.15 -15.42
C GLY A 33 6.92 -14.14 -14.69
N LEU A 34 8.04 -14.47 -15.35
CA LEU A 34 9.37 -14.34 -14.76
C LEU A 34 9.87 -12.90 -14.90
N ILE A 35 9.97 -12.19 -13.78
CA ILE A 35 10.59 -10.86 -13.71
C ILE A 35 12.10 -11.05 -13.62
N THR A 36 12.83 -10.75 -14.71
CA THR A 36 14.30 -10.84 -14.78
C THR A 36 15.00 -9.50 -14.60
N SER A 37 14.25 -8.40 -14.53
CA SER A 37 14.78 -7.04 -14.35
C SER A 37 13.75 -6.12 -13.68
N PRO A 38 14.18 -5.08 -12.94
CA PRO A 38 13.28 -4.17 -12.24
C PRO A 38 12.22 -3.50 -13.15
N GLU A 39 12.56 -3.22 -14.40
CA GLU A 39 11.68 -2.53 -15.38
C GLU A 39 10.53 -3.43 -15.88
N GLN A 40 10.64 -4.75 -15.68
CA GLN A 40 9.61 -5.71 -16.01
C GLN A 40 8.55 -5.82 -14.91
N LYS A 41 8.86 -5.38 -13.68
CA LYS A 41 7.90 -5.37 -12.58
C LYS A 41 6.80 -4.36 -12.88
N PRO A 42 5.52 -4.77 -12.88
CA PRO A 42 4.42 -3.81 -12.96
C PRO A 42 4.50 -2.86 -11.77
N VAL A 43 4.53 -1.56 -12.06
CA VAL A 43 4.52 -0.49 -11.05
C VAL A 43 3.39 0.48 -11.38
N GLY A 44 2.57 0.82 -10.39
CA GLY A 44 1.48 1.78 -10.52
C GLY A 44 0.19 1.20 -11.14
N GLY A 45 -0.78 2.07 -11.43
CA GLY A 45 -2.09 1.69 -11.94
C GLY A 45 -2.91 0.82 -10.99
N ALA A 46 -3.80 -0.01 -11.54
CA ALA A 46 -4.67 -0.91 -10.75
C ALA A 46 -3.92 -1.94 -9.88
N PHE A 47 -2.65 -2.20 -10.19
CA PHE A 47 -1.83 -3.20 -9.50
C PHE A 47 -0.94 -2.62 -8.38
N GLY A 48 -0.81 -1.29 -8.29
CA GLY A 48 -0.01 -0.61 -7.27
C GLY A 48 1.49 -0.99 -7.30
N HIS A 49 2.16 -0.91 -6.15
CA HIS A 49 3.45 -1.57 -5.97
C HIS A 49 3.21 -3.01 -5.56
N ILE A 50 3.47 -3.96 -6.46
CA ILE A 50 3.42 -5.39 -6.14
C ILE A 50 4.55 -5.67 -5.14
N GLY A 51 4.20 -5.60 -3.86
CA GLY A 51 5.10 -5.91 -2.77
C GLY A 51 5.34 -7.42 -2.66
N PRO A 52 6.34 -7.82 -1.85
CA PRO A 52 6.48 -9.20 -1.38
C PRO A 52 5.19 -9.68 -0.67
N ASP A 53 5.05 -10.99 -0.53
CA ASP A 53 3.90 -11.66 0.10
C ASP A 53 3.52 -10.99 1.43
N HIS A 54 2.26 -10.55 1.52
CA HIS A 54 1.68 -9.94 2.73
C HIS A 54 1.90 -10.82 3.97
N GLY A 55 1.90 -12.14 3.81
CA GLY A 55 2.19 -13.08 4.89
C GLY A 55 3.60 -12.95 5.47
N TRP A 56 4.59 -12.51 4.69
CA TRP A 56 5.92 -12.24 5.22
C TRP A 56 5.96 -10.96 6.06
N ALA A 57 5.26 -9.90 5.63
CA ALA A 57 5.15 -8.67 6.41
C ALA A 57 4.54 -8.95 7.80
N GLN A 58 3.48 -9.76 7.85
CA GLN A 58 2.89 -10.23 9.10
C GLN A 58 3.92 -10.91 10.01
N ARG A 59 4.69 -11.89 9.49
CA ARG A 59 5.72 -12.59 10.28
C ARG A 59 6.79 -11.65 10.84
N VAL A 60 7.20 -10.64 10.07
CA VAL A 60 8.20 -9.67 10.52
C VAL A 60 7.64 -8.79 11.63
N VAL A 61 6.37 -8.38 11.55
CA VAL A 61 5.68 -7.63 12.60
C VAL A 61 5.47 -8.48 13.85
N ASP A 62 5.03 -9.74 13.69
CA ASP A 62 4.80 -10.69 14.81
C ASP A 62 6.10 -11.03 15.57
N ALA A 63 7.27 -10.79 14.97
CA ALA A 63 8.58 -10.98 15.59
C ALA A 63 9.05 -9.76 16.41
N VAL A 64 8.22 -8.73 16.53
CA VAL A 64 8.46 -7.50 17.29
C VAL A 64 7.34 -7.31 18.30
N GLU A 65 7.69 -6.92 19.52
CA GLU A 65 6.69 -6.55 20.52
C GLU A 65 6.15 -5.16 20.18
N LEU A 66 4.85 -5.08 19.88
CA LEU A 66 4.18 -3.81 19.59
C LEU A 66 3.96 -3.02 20.88
N PRO A 67 4.06 -1.68 20.84
CA PRO A 67 4.03 -0.84 22.03
C PRO A 67 2.64 -0.69 22.67
N ASP A 68 1.58 -1.10 21.97
CA ASP A 68 0.19 -0.97 22.42
C ASP A 68 -0.54 -2.31 22.15
N PRO A 69 -1.35 -2.82 23.10
CA PRO A 69 -2.12 -4.04 22.93
C PRO A 69 -3.33 -3.89 21.99
N ASP A 70 -3.62 -2.70 21.44
CA ASP A 70 -4.70 -2.50 20.48
C ASP A 70 -4.62 -3.51 19.31
N PRO A 71 -5.66 -4.33 19.10
CA PRO A 71 -5.64 -5.37 18.06
C PRO A 71 -5.52 -4.79 16.64
N ASP A 72 -6.02 -3.57 16.41
CA ASP A 72 -6.04 -2.91 15.11
C ASP A 72 -4.67 -2.30 14.77
N LEU A 73 -3.82 -2.05 15.77
CA LEU A 73 -2.48 -1.52 15.55
C LEU A 73 -1.65 -2.44 14.68
N ARG A 74 -1.78 -3.76 14.88
CA ARG A 74 -1.03 -4.75 14.12
C ARG A 74 -1.26 -4.57 12.62
N ASP A 75 -2.51 -4.40 12.21
CA ASP A 75 -2.87 -4.30 10.79
C ASP A 75 -2.35 -3.01 10.16
N VAL A 76 -2.40 -1.89 10.90
CA VAL A 76 -1.79 -0.62 10.48
C VAL A 76 -0.28 -0.77 10.29
N VAL A 77 0.42 -1.37 11.27
CA VAL A 77 1.86 -1.57 11.22
C VAL A 77 2.27 -2.51 10.08
N VAL A 78 1.51 -3.58 9.84
CA VAL A 78 1.74 -4.50 8.71
C VAL A 78 1.60 -3.78 7.38
N GLY A 79 0.54 -2.98 7.20
CA GLY A 79 0.31 -2.21 5.97
C GLY A 79 1.47 -1.26 5.66
N LEU A 80 1.88 -0.45 6.64
CA LEU A 80 3.00 0.50 6.50
C LEU A 80 4.35 -0.19 6.28
N THR A 81 4.60 -1.29 7.00
CA THR A 81 5.79 -2.15 6.83
C THR A 81 5.89 -2.67 5.40
N GLN A 82 4.77 -3.19 4.87
CA GLN A 82 4.70 -3.69 3.50
C GLN A 82 4.89 -2.57 2.47
N ALA A 83 4.25 -1.41 2.69
CA ALA A 83 4.36 -0.25 1.80
C ALA A 83 5.79 0.26 1.70
N ARG A 84 6.49 0.38 2.83
CA ARG A 84 7.91 0.77 2.86
C ARG A 84 8.78 -0.24 2.11
N ALA A 85 8.68 -1.52 2.43
CA ALA A 85 9.48 -2.56 1.77
C ALA A 85 9.24 -2.60 0.24
N ALA A 86 7.98 -2.45 -0.17
CA ALA A 86 7.58 -2.37 -1.56
C ALA A 86 8.17 -1.15 -2.27
N SER A 87 8.30 0.00 -1.58
CA SER A 87 8.95 1.20 -2.14
C SER A 87 10.44 0.99 -2.47
N PHE A 88 11.09 0.05 -1.78
CA PHE A 88 12.47 -0.37 -2.05
C PHE A 88 12.58 -1.60 -2.95
N GLY A 89 11.46 -2.19 -3.37
CA GLY A 89 11.45 -3.39 -4.19
C GLY A 89 12.01 -4.65 -3.50
N ARG A 90 12.02 -4.70 -2.16
CA ARG A 90 12.57 -5.82 -1.37
C ARG A 90 11.55 -6.41 -0.38
N ALA A 91 11.93 -7.51 0.27
CA ALA A 91 11.20 -8.10 1.40
C ALA A 91 11.18 -7.16 2.64
N PRO A 92 10.09 -7.17 3.45
CA PRO A 92 10.06 -6.57 4.77
C PRO A 92 11.19 -7.03 5.68
N VAL A 93 11.74 -6.08 6.45
CA VAL A 93 12.75 -6.27 7.49
C VAL A 93 12.37 -5.51 8.75
N ARG A 94 13.04 -5.77 9.87
CA ARG A 94 12.75 -5.13 11.17
C ARG A 94 12.77 -3.60 11.13
N GLU A 95 13.67 -2.99 10.36
CA GLU A 95 13.73 -1.53 10.19
C GLU A 95 12.46 -0.94 9.55
N ASP A 96 11.72 -1.72 8.77
CA ASP A 96 10.43 -1.26 8.22
C ASP A 96 9.37 -1.13 9.31
N VAL A 97 9.39 -2.03 10.28
CA VAL A 97 8.51 -1.98 11.45
C VAL A 97 8.86 -0.76 12.30
N GLU A 98 10.15 -0.47 12.50
CA GLU A 98 10.58 0.75 13.20
C GLU A 98 10.03 2.01 12.53
N VAL A 99 10.12 2.11 11.20
CA VAL A 99 9.57 3.25 10.46
C VAL A 99 8.05 3.32 10.55
N ALA A 100 7.36 2.18 10.45
CA ALA A 100 5.91 2.13 10.63
C ALA A 100 5.50 2.64 12.03
N LEU A 101 6.22 2.26 13.08
CA LEU A 101 5.97 2.71 14.45
C LEU A 101 6.23 4.21 14.61
N ILE A 102 7.29 4.75 14.01
CA ILE A 102 7.56 6.20 14.00
C ILE A 102 6.42 6.96 13.30
N LEU A 103 5.92 6.45 12.17
CA LEU A 103 4.79 7.05 11.44
C LEU A 103 3.51 7.04 12.27
N CYS A 104 3.28 5.99 13.05
CA CYS A 104 2.20 5.90 14.03
C CYS A 104 2.45 6.75 15.28
N GLY A 105 3.53 7.53 15.37
CA GLY A 105 3.82 8.36 16.54
C GLY A 105 4.18 7.55 17.80
N TYR A 106 4.90 6.44 17.63
CA TYR A 106 5.57 5.73 18.72
C TYR A 106 7.07 6.07 18.77
N GLY A 107 7.66 5.97 19.96
CA GLY A 107 9.05 6.33 20.24
C GLY A 107 9.18 7.62 21.05
N ASP A 108 10.36 8.24 21.03
CA ASP A 108 10.68 9.37 21.90
C ASP A 108 10.11 10.70 21.39
N ASN A 109 9.19 11.27 22.18
CA ASN A 109 8.56 12.57 21.96
C ASN A 109 7.97 12.73 20.53
N PRO A 110 6.97 11.91 20.18
CA PRO A 110 6.32 11.98 18.88
C PRO A 110 5.52 13.29 18.74
N PRO A 111 5.50 13.90 17.56
CA PRO A 111 4.64 15.04 17.28
C PRO A 111 3.14 14.73 17.54
N PRO A 112 2.35 15.68 18.10
CA PRO A 112 0.94 15.45 18.42
C PRO A 112 0.09 15.03 17.21
N ASP A 113 0.37 15.56 16.04
CA ASP A 113 -0.33 15.24 14.80
C ASP A 113 -0.13 13.76 14.39
N ARG A 114 0.99 13.13 14.75
CA ARG A 114 1.21 11.68 14.52
C ARG A 114 0.36 10.83 15.47
N ILE A 115 0.17 11.27 16.71
CA ILE A 115 -0.71 10.61 17.67
C ILE A 115 -2.17 10.70 17.20
N GLU A 116 -2.60 11.88 16.77
CA GLU A 116 -3.93 12.09 16.18
C GLU A 116 -4.13 11.23 14.94
N ARG A 117 -3.11 11.17 14.07
CA ARG A 117 -3.18 10.38 12.85
C ARG A 117 -3.29 8.89 13.14
N ARG A 118 -2.51 8.37 14.10
CA ARG A 118 -2.65 7.00 14.58
C ARG A 118 -4.06 6.69 15.02
N ALA A 119 -4.69 7.56 15.82
CA ALA A 119 -6.06 7.35 16.29
C ALA A 119 -7.05 7.22 15.12
N LEU A 120 -6.90 8.04 14.07
CA LEU A 120 -7.71 7.95 12.85
C LEU A 120 -7.47 6.64 12.09
N TRP A 121 -6.21 6.20 11.98
CA TRP A 121 -5.87 4.95 11.31
C TRP A 121 -6.39 3.72 12.05
N LEU A 122 -6.29 3.69 13.39
CA LEU A 122 -6.84 2.61 14.21
C LEU A 122 -8.37 2.53 14.05
N ALA A 123 -9.07 3.67 14.10
CA ALA A 123 -10.51 3.71 13.89
C ALA A 123 -10.94 3.25 12.48
N ALA A 124 -10.09 3.40 11.48
CA ALA A 124 -10.36 2.99 10.10
C ALA A 124 -9.99 1.52 9.82
N ALA A 125 -9.03 0.95 10.55
CA ALA A 125 -8.46 -0.37 10.26
C ALA A 125 -9.50 -1.51 10.17
N PRO A 126 -10.54 -1.59 11.04
CA PRO A 126 -11.59 -2.61 10.92
C PRO A 126 -12.41 -2.53 9.61
N HIS A 127 -12.39 -1.39 8.93
CA HIS A 127 -13.11 -1.14 7.69
C HIS A 127 -12.23 -1.22 6.44
N ASP A 128 -10.92 -1.41 6.61
CA ASP A 128 -10.00 -1.54 5.50
C ASP A 128 -10.16 -2.89 4.80
N LYS A 129 -10.13 -2.88 3.46
CA LYS A 129 -10.19 -4.13 2.66
C LYS A 129 -8.86 -4.89 2.68
N ARG A 130 -7.78 -4.21 3.05
CA ARG A 130 -6.43 -4.75 3.22
C ARG A 130 -5.84 -4.14 4.49
N PRO A 131 -5.09 -4.89 5.32
CA PRO A 131 -4.57 -4.35 6.57
C PRO A 131 -3.83 -3.02 6.39
N GLY A 132 -4.25 -2.01 7.16
CA GLY A 132 -3.65 -0.68 7.16
C GLY A 132 -3.78 0.11 5.85
N GLN A 133 -4.72 -0.24 4.97
CA GLN A 133 -4.92 0.42 3.69
C GLN A 133 -5.10 1.93 3.85
N THR A 134 -5.93 2.38 4.80
CA THR A 134 -6.16 3.81 5.05
C THR A 134 -4.86 4.52 5.45
N ALA A 135 -4.07 3.92 6.34
CA ALA A 135 -2.78 4.46 6.75
C ALA A 135 -1.79 4.58 5.59
N VAL A 136 -1.70 3.55 4.74
CA VAL A 136 -0.81 3.53 3.57
C VAL A 136 -1.20 4.59 2.54
N GLN A 137 -2.50 4.88 2.39
CA GLN A 137 -2.98 5.90 1.46
C GLN A 137 -2.79 7.33 1.97
N ASP A 138 -2.80 7.53 3.28
CA ASP A 138 -2.67 8.84 3.92
C ASP A 138 -1.20 9.28 4.11
N VAL A 139 -0.27 8.35 4.32
CA VAL A 139 1.16 8.66 4.53
C VAL A 139 1.80 9.30 3.29
N ASN A 140 2.60 10.37 3.51
CA ASN A 140 3.48 10.93 2.48
C ASN A 140 4.48 9.85 2.00
N PRO A 141 4.47 9.46 0.71
CA PRO A 141 5.38 8.45 0.18
C PRO A 141 6.88 8.73 0.38
N GLU A 142 7.27 10.00 0.54
CA GLU A 142 8.66 10.37 0.82
C GLU A 142 9.13 9.87 2.19
N TYR A 143 8.24 9.90 3.20
CA TYR A 143 8.55 9.40 4.54
C TYR A 143 8.86 7.91 4.54
N LEU A 144 8.20 7.14 3.68
CA LEU A 144 8.47 5.71 3.51
C LEU A 144 9.87 5.43 2.99
N ARG A 145 10.58 6.42 2.41
CA ARG A 145 11.94 6.25 1.88
C ARG A 145 13.04 6.80 2.77
N MET A 146 12.71 7.52 3.84
CA MET A 146 13.68 8.08 4.78
C MET A 146 14.27 7.01 5.71
N LYS A 147 15.49 7.21 6.22
CA LYS A 147 16.00 6.40 7.34
C LYS A 147 15.26 6.77 8.64
N PRO A 148 15.20 5.88 9.66
CA PRO A 148 14.51 6.16 10.92
C PRO A 148 14.92 7.48 11.58
N ALA A 149 16.22 7.80 11.59
CA ALA A 149 16.72 9.06 12.16
C ALA A 149 16.28 10.29 11.35
N GLU A 150 16.35 10.21 10.02
CA GLU A 150 15.92 11.27 9.11
C GLU A 150 14.41 11.52 9.23
N LEU A 151 13.62 10.45 9.32
CA LEU A 151 12.17 10.55 9.50
C LEU A 151 11.80 11.22 10.82
N ARG A 152 12.45 10.82 11.93
CA ARG A 152 12.25 11.46 13.24
C ARG A 152 12.57 12.95 13.17
N TYR A 153 13.63 13.33 12.46
CA TYR A 153 14.00 14.72 12.27
C TYR A 153 12.97 15.47 11.42
N ALA A 154 12.53 14.89 10.30
CA ALA A 154 11.54 15.50 9.41
C ALA A 154 10.22 15.75 10.13
N LEU A 155 9.71 14.77 10.88
CA LEU A 155 8.45 14.88 11.62
C LEU A 155 8.51 15.90 12.76
N LYS A 156 9.69 16.16 13.35
CA LYS A 156 9.84 17.19 14.40
C LYS A 156 9.86 18.62 13.86
N ASN A 157 10.15 18.80 12.58
CA ASN A 157 10.41 20.12 11.98
C ASN A 157 9.45 20.48 10.83
N GLY A 158 8.51 19.60 10.47
CA GLY A 158 7.47 19.83 9.47
C GLY A 158 6.12 20.05 10.12
#